data_AF-A0A016WCY7-F1
#
_entry.id   AF-A0A016WCY7-F1
#
_cell.length_a   1.000
_cell.length_b   1.000
_cell.length_c   1.000
_cell.angle_alpha   90.00
_cell.angle_beta   90.00
_cell.angle_gamma   90.00
#
_symmetry.space_group_name_H-M   'P 1'
#
loop_
_entity.id
_entity.type
_entity.pdbx_description
1 polymer ?
#
loop_
_entity_poly.entity_id
_entity_poly.type
_entity_poly.pdbx_seq_one_letter_code
_entity_poly.pdbx_strand_id
1 'polypeptide(L)'
;MKPLVAILCTLICFCAARRLYYCKWPFFPPPNENCTQKRKVWTYDWREPGPDKCYQVECCECTGTYNIWNDNVTCNALCIS
;
A
#
# COMPACT_ATOMS: atom_id res chain seq x y z
N MET A 1 12.15 33.66 -8.29
CA MET A 1 10.92 33.12 -7.64
C MET A 1 10.19 32.05 -8.47
N LYS A 2 10.10 32.16 -9.81
CA LYS A 2 9.43 31.14 -10.66
C LYS A 2 10.02 29.70 -10.66
N PRO A 3 11.35 29.45 -10.58
CA PRO A 3 11.87 28.07 -10.67
C PRO A 3 11.63 27.25 -9.40
N LEU A 4 11.58 27.90 -8.23
CA LEU A 4 11.31 27.24 -6.94
C LEU A 4 9.91 26.60 -6.89
N VAL A 5 8.91 27.26 -7.46
CA VAL A 5 7.53 26.76 -7.51
C VAL A 5 7.43 25.51 -8.40
N ALA A 6 8.13 25.49 -9.54
CA ALA A 6 8.14 24.34 -10.44
C ALA A 6 8.76 23.10 -9.78
N ILE A 7 9.88 23.27 -9.06
CA ILE A 7 10.54 22.17 -8.32
C ILE A 7 9.61 21.64 -7.22
N LEU A 8 8.96 22.52 -6.46
CA LEU A 8 8.01 22.13 -5.43
C LEU A 8 6.82 21.33 -6.01
N CYS A 9 6.23 21.81 -7.11
CA CYS A 9 5.14 21.11 -7.79
C CYS A 9 5.57 19.73 -8.30
N THR A 10 6.76 19.62 -8.91
CA THR A 10 7.24 18.31 -9.38
C THR A 10 7.44 17.31 -8.25
N LEU A 11 7.96 17.75 -7.09
CA LEU A 11 8.16 16.88 -5.92
C LEU A 11 6.82 16.39 -5.33
N ILE A 12 5.84 17.28 -5.20
CA ILE A 12 4.51 16.94 -4.68
C ILE A 12 3.79 15.98 -5.65
N CYS A 13 3.85 16.25 -6.95
CA CYS A 13 3.25 15.37 -7.96
C CYS A 13 3.91 13.98 -7.98
N PHE A 14 5.22 13.89 -7.75
CA PHE A 14 5.94 12.61 -7.74
C PHE A 14 5.53 11.72 -6.54
N CYS A 15 5.37 12.33 -5.36
CA CYS A 15 4.88 11.61 -4.17
C CYS A 15 3.45 11.12 -4.38
N ALA A 16 2.56 11.97 -4.93
CA ALA A 16 1.18 11.58 -5.22
C ALA A 16 1.08 10.43 -6.24
N ALA A 17 1.89 10.47 -7.30
CA ALA A 17 1.90 9.42 -8.33
C ALA A 17 2.40 8.07 -7.78
N ARG A 18 3.41 8.07 -6.90
CA ARG A 18 3.87 6.84 -6.23
C ARG A 18 2.79 6.23 -5.34
N ARG A 19 2.13 7.04 -4.50
CA ARG A 19 1.02 6.55 -3.66
C ARG A 19 -0.09 5.93 -4.50
N LEU A 20 -0.46 6.57 -5.61
CA LEU A 20 -1.49 6.06 -6.53
C LEU A 20 -1.10 4.75 -7.22
N TYR A 21 0.19 4.45 -7.38
CA TYR A 21 0.65 3.22 -8.00
C TYR A 21 0.66 2.04 -7.00
N TYR A 22 1.20 2.26 -5.80
CA TYR A 22 1.36 1.20 -4.80
C TYR A 22 0.09 0.94 -3.96
N CYS A 23 -0.78 1.94 -3.80
CA CYS A 23 -1.86 1.91 -2.81
C CYS A 23 -3.27 2.00 -3.44
N LYS A 24 -3.38 1.64 -4.73
CA LYS A 24 -4.60 1.85 -5.53
C LYS A 24 -5.76 0.93 -5.13
N TRP A 25 -5.46 -0.33 -4.85
CA TRP A 25 -6.44 -1.38 -4.58
C TRP A 25 -5.94 -2.35 -3.52
N PRO A 26 -6.70 -2.60 -2.45
CA PRO A 26 -6.32 -3.56 -1.41
C PRO A 26 -6.15 -4.96 -1.98
N PHE A 27 -5.20 -5.68 -1.40
CA PHE A 27 -5.02 -7.09 -1.69
C PHE A 27 -6.10 -7.90 -0.97
N PHE A 28 -6.83 -8.69 -1.75
CA PHE A 28 -7.76 -9.69 -1.22
C PHE A 28 -7.26 -11.08 -1.59
N PRO A 29 -6.89 -11.92 -0.60
CA PRO A 29 -6.55 -13.30 -0.88
C PRO A 29 -7.76 -14.04 -1.48
N PRO A 30 -7.55 -15.00 -2.40
CA PRO A 30 -8.61 -15.82 -2.92
C PRO A 30 -9.41 -16.51 -1.79
N PRO A 31 -10.75 -16.62 -1.92
CA PRO A 31 -11.50 -17.42 -0.96
C PRO A 31 -11.08 -18.89 -1.08
N ASN A 32 -10.91 -19.56 0.07
CA ASN A 32 -10.59 -20.99 0.19
C ASN A 32 -9.19 -21.43 -0.27
N GLU A 33 -8.16 -20.62 -0.09
CA GLU A 33 -6.79 -21.11 -0.30
C GLU A 33 -6.46 -22.29 0.64
N ASN A 34 -5.94 -23.38 0.05
CA ASN A 34 -5.69 -24.64 0.76
C ASN A 34 -4.18 -24.95 0.82
N CYS A 35 -3.39 -24.02 1.33
CA CYS A 35 -1.96 -24.25 1.57
C CYS A 35 -1.69 -24.67 3.02
N THR A 36 -0.61 -25.43 3.20
CA THR A 36 -0.14 -25.87 4.52
C THR A 36 0.40 -24.72 5.37
N GLN A 37 0.87 -23.64 4.75
CA GLN A 37 1.42 -22.47 5.44
C GLN A 37 0.93 -21.17 4.79
N LYS A 38 0.21 -20.37 5.58
CA LYS A 38 -0.18 -19.01 5.19
C LYS A 38 0.89 -18.03 5.66
N ARG A 39 1.20 -17.06 4.80
CA ARG A 39 2.02 -15.91 5.13
C ARG A 39 1.14 -14.76 5.57
N LYS A 40 1.63 -14.05 6.58
CA LYS A 40 1.02 -12.83 7.12
C LYS A 40 1.64 -11.63 6.43
N VAL A 41 0.82 -10.82 5.78
CA VAL A 41 1.25 -9.61 5.07
C VAL A 41 0.31 -8.46 5.38
N TRP A 42 0.74 -7.24 5.07
CA TRP A 42 0.00 -6.00 5.26
C TRP A 42 -0.46 -5.47 3.93
N THR A 43 -1.67 -4.94 3.86
CA THR A 43 -2.25 -4.28 2.69
C THR A 43 -2.89 -2.98 3.12
N TYR A 44 -2.88 -1.98 2.24
CA TYR A 44 -3.51 -0.69 2.47
C TYR A 44 -4.92 -0.67 1.87
N ASP A 45 -5.90 -0.21 2.65
CA ASP A 45 -7.22 0.16 2.16
C ASP A 45 -7.63 1.53 2.74
N TRP A 46 -7.80 2.50 1.85
CA TRP A 46 -8.24 3.86 2.20
C TRP A 46 -9.64 3.89 2.84
N ARG A 47 -10.44 2.84 2.64
CA ARG A 47 -11.80 2.68 3.19
C ARG A 47 -11.81 2.22 4.64
N GLU A 48 -10.73 1.61 5.14
CA GLU A 48 -10.69 1.10 6.52
C GLU A 48 -10.85 2.24 7.53
N PRO A 49 -11.71 2.11 8.55
CA PRO A 49 -11.89 3.14 9.57
C PRO A 49 -10.70 3.14 10.56
N GLY A 50 -9.99 4.27 10.66
CA GLY A 50 -8.88 4.41 11.60
C GLY A 50 -7.79 5.39 11.13
N PRO A 51 -6.84 5.75 12.02
CA PRO A 51 -5.64 6.50 11.66
C PRO A 51 -4.65 5.63 10.88
N ASP A 52 -4.66 4.32 11.13
CA ASP A 52 -3.97 3.31 10.35
C ASP A 52 -4.93 2.77 9.28
N LYS A 53 -4.49 2.78 8.03
CA LYS A 53 -5.23 2.28 6.86
C LYS A 53 -4.63 0.99 6.34
N CYS A 54 -3.57 0.52 6.97
CA CYS A 54 -2.91 -0.74 6.68
C CYS A 54 -3.42 -1.80 7.65
N TYR A 55 -3.82 -2.94 7.13
CA TYR A 55 -4.30 -4.07 7.93
C TYR A 55 -3.68 -5.36 7.44
N GLN A 56 -3.70 -6.36 8.32
CA GLN A 56 -3.06 -7.64 8.10
C GLN A 56 -4.01 -8.61 7.39
N VAL A 57 -3.49 -9.33 6.40
CA VAL A 57 -4.16 -10.40 5.68
C VAL A 57 -3.27 -11.64 5.64
N GLU A 58 -3.90 -12.80 5.54
CA GLU A 58 -3.22 -14.09 5.43
C GLU A 58 -3.43 -14.68 4.03
N CYS A 59 -2.33 -15.05 3.39
CA CYS A 59 -2.34 -15.59 2.02
C CYS A 59 -1.34 -16.74 1.85
N CYS A 60 -1.67 -17.69 1.01
CA CYS A 60 -0.77 -18.73 0.54
C CYS A 60 0.23 -18.13 -0.46
N GLU A 61 -0.30 -17.52 -1.52
CA GLU A 61 0.47 -16.80 -2.52
C GLU A 61 0.11 -15.32 -2.49
N CYS A 62 0.84 -14.57 -1.67
CA CYS A 62 0.75 -13.12 -1.57
C CYS A 62 1.39 -12.44 -2.79
N THR A 63 0.84 -12.68 -3.98
CA THR A 63 1.37 -12.20 -5.27
C THR A 63 0.28 -11.49 -6.07
N GLY A 64 0.66 -10.77 -7.12
CA GLY A 64 -0.30 -10.18 -8.06
C GLY A 64 -0.73 -8.74 -7.77
N THR A 65 -0.24 -8.13 -6.68
CA THR A 65 -0.40 -6.68 -6.47
C THR A 65 0.81 -6.07 -5.76
N TYR A 66 1.03 -4.78 -6.01
CA TYR A 66 2.06 -3.98 -5.37
C TYR A 66 1.63 -3.42 -4.00
N ASN A 67 0.37 -3.67 -3.60
CA ASN A 67 -0.23 -3.26 -2.34
C ASN A 67 -0.09 -4.35 -1.25
N ILE A 68 1.11 -4.92 -1.12
CA ILE A 68 1.43 -5.95 -0.14
C ILE A 68 2.81 -5.66 0.46
N TRP A 69 2.91 -5.69 1.79
CA TRP A 69 4.16 -5.50 2.52
C TRP A 69 4.33 -6.52 3.64
N ASN A 70 5.57 -6.74 4.06
CA ASN A 70 5.87 -7.65 5.17
C ASN A 70 5.60 -7.02 6.54
N ASP A 71 5.52 -5.68 6.60
CA ASP A 71 5.37 -4.94 7.84
C ASP A 71 4.47 -3.71 7.69
N ASN A 72 3.85 -3.33 8.81
CA ASN A 72 2.89 -2.21 8.87
C ASN A 72 3.55 -0.84 8.66
N VAL A 73 4.81 -0.69 9.10
CA VAL A 73 5.52 0.59 9.06
C VAL A 73 5.78 0.99 7.61
N THR A 74 6.28 0.05 6.81
CA THR A 74 6.52 0.24 5.38
C THR A 74 5.22 0.53 4.64
N CYS A 75 4.13 -0.19 4.94
CA CYS A 75 2.82 0.05 4.35
C CYS A 75 2.34 1.50 4.59
N ASN A 76 2.35 1.94 5.85
CA ASN A 76 1.90 3.28 6.23
C ASN A 76 2.81 4.38 5.67
N ALA A 77 4.12 4.19 5.69
CA ALA A 77 5.09 5.14 5.16
C ALA A 77 4.92 5.35 3.64
N LEU A 78 4.54 4.31 2.91
CA LEU A 78 4.36 4.39 1.45
C LEU A 78 2.96 4.88 1.03
N CYS A 79 1.94 4.65 1.85
CA CYS A 79 0.55 4.93 1.47
C CYS A 79 -0.11 6.11 2.19
N ILE A 80 0.32 6.43 3.41
CA ILE A 80 -0.21 7.57 4.19
C ILE A 80 0.75 8.76 4.13
N SER A 81 2.06 8.53 4.30
CA SER A 81 3.07 9.58 4.44
C SER A 81 3.53 10.21 3.14
#